data_AF-A0A6L3YCP8-F1
#
_entry.id   AF-A0A6L3YCP8-F1
#
_cell.length_a   1.000
_cell.length_b   1.000
_cell.length_c   1.000
_cell.angle_alpha   90.00
_cell.angle_beta   90.00
_cell.angle_gamma   90.00
#
_symmetry.space_group_name_H-M   'P 1'
#
loop_
_entity.id
_entity.type
_entity.pdbx_description
1 polymer ?
#
loop_
_entity_poly.entity_id
_entity_poly.type
_entity_poly.pdbx_seq_one_letter_code
_entity_poly.pdbx_strand_id
1 'polypeptide(L)'
;FSVWVQGGYKSNDDTYAVDGAGYSYRVIDSFYGTWGGDWAVWGGAAFKATEKATFNVQLAYEDAGTFAATANVAYELVPGFTITPEVSYTKWDDKRSVLDGQDAFQGMIRFQRSF
;
A
#
# COMPACT_ATOMS: atom_id res chain seq x y z
N PHE A 1 21.23 2.88 -5.34
CA PHE A 1 19.82 3.19 -5.02
C PHE A 1 18.99 2.87 -6.26
N SER A 2 17.71 2.59 -6.09
CA SER A 2 16.76 2.45 -7.20
C SER A 2 15.49 3.24 -6.89
N VAL A 3 14.84 3.72 -7.95
CA VAL A 3 13.57 4.44 -7.89
C VAL A 3 12.68 3.88 -8.99
N TRP A 4 11.39 3.80 -8.74
CA TRP A 4 10.41 3.34 -9.70
C TRP A 4 9.08 4.08 -9.54
N VAL A 5 8.30 4.09 -10.62
CA VAL A 5 6.95 4.63 -10.68
C VAL A 5 6.11 3.75 -11.59
N GLN A 6 4.84 3.59 -11.24
CA GLN A 6 3.84 2.83 -11.98
C GLN A 6 2.51 3.57 -11.90
N GLY A 7 1.70 3.48 -12.96
CA GLY A 7 0.33 3.97 -12.96
C GLY A 7 -0.61 2.95 -13.58
N GLY A 8 -1.88 3.04 -13.23
CA GLY A 8 -2.97 2.23 -13.76
C GLY A 8 -4.15 3.13 -14.11
N TYR A 9 -4.87 2.75 -15.16
CA TYR A 9 -6.12 3.38 -15.55
C TYR A 9 -7.15 2.30 -15.87
N LYS A 10 -8.39 2.52 -15.49
CA LYS A 10 -9.55 1.70 -15.83
C LYS A 10 -10.71 2.62 -16.22
N SER A 11 -11.61 2.11 -17.06
CA SER A 11 -12.85 2.80 -17.44
C SER A 11 -14.09 2.23 -16.74
N ASN A 12 -13.90 1.32 -15.77
CA ASN A 12 -15.01 0.75 -15.01
C ASN A 12 -15.43 1.73 -13.93
N ASP A 13 -16.73 2.00 -13.86
CA ASP A 13 -17.33 2.75 -12.77
C ASP A 13 -17.25 1.97 -11.45
N ASP A 14 -17.04 2.70 -10.35
CA ASP A 14 -17.09 2.13 -9.01
C ASP A 14 -18.53 1.98 -8.51
N THR A 15 -18.85 0.80 -8.01
CA THR A 15 -20.11 0.52 -7.32
C THR A 15 -19.90 0.46 -5.80
N TYR A 16 -20.94 0.85 -5.06
CA TYR A 16 -20.95 0.88 -3.61
C TYR A 16 -22.12 0.05 -3.11
N ALA A 17 -21.86 -0.78 -2.12
CA ALA A 17 -22.87 -1.59 -1.44
C ALA A 17 -23.02 -1.11 0.00
N VAL A 18 -24.18 -1.38 0.58
CA VAL A 18 -24.48 -1.06 1.98
C VAL A 18 -24.67 -2.37 2.73
N ASP A 19 -24.00 -2.52 3.87
CA ASP A 19 -24.13 -3.70 4.72
C ASP A 19 -25.45 -3.70 5.53
N GLY A 20 -25.70 -4.79 6.27
CA GLY A 20 -26.90 -4.91 7.10
C GLY A 20 -26.97 -3.93 8.28
N ALA A 21 -25.88 -3.22 8.58
CA ALA A 21 -25.80 -2.18 9.61
C ALA A 21 -25.87 -0.75 9.03
N GLY A 22 -25.98 -0.60 7.70
CA GLY A 22 -26.10 0.69 7.03
C GLY A 22 -24.77 1.33 6.61
N TYR A 23 -23.65 0.61 6.71
CA TYR A 23 -22.35 1.13 6.30
C TYR A 23 -22.10 0.92 4.80
N SER A 24 -21.76 2.00 4.11
CA SER A 24 -21.42 1.98 2.68
C SER A 24 -19.95 1.59 2.47
N TYR A 25 -19.68 0.71 1.52
CA TYR A 25 -18.31 0.32 1.13
C TYR A 25 -18.21 0.12 -0.38
N ARG A 26 -17.01 0.36 -0.92
CA ARG A 26 -16.71 0.15 -2.34
C ARG A 26 -16.63 -1.33 -2.66
N VAL A 27 -17.28 -1.76 -3.73
CA VAL A 27 -17.22 -3.13 -4.24
C VAL A 27 -16.03 -3.27 -5.20
N ILE A 28 -15.45 -4.46 -5.29
CA ILE A 28 -14.40 -4.74 -6.27
C ILE A 28 -15.05 -5.06 -7.61
N ASP A 29 -15.18 -4.05 -8.48
CA ASP A 29 -15.80 -4.18 -9.82
C ASP A 29 -14.85 -4.75 -10.88
N SER A 30 -13.56 -4.82 -10.60
CA SER A 30 -12.55 -5.35 -11.53
C SER A 30 -11.44 -6.07 -10.79
N PHE A 31 -11.11 -7.28 -11.24
CA PHE A 31 -9.93 -8.02 -10.78
C PHE A 31 -8.61 -7.42 -11.28
N TYR A 32 -8.66 -6.62 -12.35
CA TYR A 32 -7.46 -6.00 -12.96
C TYR A 32 -7.17 -4.60 -12.42
N GLY A 33 -8.14 -3.97 -11.76
CA GLY A 33 -8.01 -2.65 -11.16
C GLY A 33 -8.89 -2.53 -9.92
N THR A 34 -8.34 -2.94 -8.78
CA THR A 34 -9.03 -2.94 -7.50
C THR A 34 -8.99 -1.57 -6.80
N TRP A 35 -8.27 -0.61 -7.35
CA TRP A 35 -8.26 0.77 -6.89
C TRP A 35 -9.61 1.45 -7.18
N GLY A 36 -9.87 2.52 -6.44
CA GLY A 36 -11.05 3.37 -6.61
C GLY A 36 -10.82 4.52 -7.57
N GLY A 37 -11.88 4.85 -8.28
CA GLY A 37 -11.96 5.78 -9.38
C GLY A 37 -11.16 5.29 -10.60
N ASP A 38 -10.88 6.20 -11.51
CA ASP A 38 -10.44 5.80 -12.85
C ASP A 38 -8.95 5.48 -12.91
N TRP A 39 -8.15 5.99 -11.97
CA TRP A 39 -6.70 5.85 -11.99
C TRP A 39 -6.09 5.63 -10.61
N ALA A 40 -4.90 5.04 -10.63
CA ALA A 40 -4.04 4.94 -9.46
C ALA A 40 -2.57 5.05 -9.86
N VAL A 41 -1.75 5.54 -8.92
CA VAL A 41 -0.32 5.71 -9.08
C VAL A 41 0.41 5.12 -7.88
N TRP A 42 1.52 4.47 -8.16
CA TRP A 42 2.44 3.94 -7.16
C TRP A 42 3.85 4.38 -7.50
N GLY A 43 4.65 4.57 -6.47
CA GLY A 43 6.06 4.84 -6.65
C GLY A 43 6.83 4.43 -5.42
N GLY A 44 8.13 4.26 -5.59
CA GLY A 44 8.96 3.88 -4.47
C GLY A 44 10.43 4.02 -4.75
N ALA A 45 11.20 3.89 -3.69
CA ALA A 45 12.64 3.94 -3.73
C ALA A 45 13.24 2.90 -2.78
N ALA A 46 14.37 2.34 -3.19
CA ALA A 46 15.19 1.48 -2.37
C ALA A 46 16.61 2.06 -2.26
N PHE A 47 17.10 2.16 -1.03
CA PHE A 47 18.41 2.70 -0.70
C PHE A 47 19.17 1.71 0.18
N LYS A 48 20.30 1.21 -0.34
CA LYS A 48 21.23 0.39 0.43
C LYS A 48 22.03 1.32 1.35
N ALA A 49 21.62 1.40 2.61
CA ALA A 49 22.22 2.28 3.61
C ALA A 49 23.56 1.74 4.13
N THR A 50 23.69 0.42 4.25
CA THR A 50 24.94 -0.26 4.60
C THR A 50 25.06 -1.58 3.83
N GLU A 51 26.15 -2.32 4.00
CA GLU A 51 26.27 -3.67 3.42
C GLU A 51 25.14 -4.61 3.85
N LYS A 52 24.65 -4.43 5.08
CA LYS A 52 23.61 -5.26 5.71
C LYS A 52 22.20 -4.68 5.67
N ALA A 53 22.05 -3.37 5.43
CA ALA A 53 20.77 -2.67 5.58
C ALA A 53 20.32 -2.03 4.27
N THR A 54 19.11 -2.39 3.83
CA THR A 54 18.43 -1.73 2.70
C THR A 54 17.11 -1.13 3.18
N PHE A 55 17.00 0.19 3.06
CA PHE A 55 15.79 0.94 3.34
C PHE A 55 14.90 0.97 2.10
N ASN A 56 13.60 0.75 2.26
CA ASN A 56 12.62 0.86 1.18
C ASN A 56 11.48 1.78 1.61
N VAL A 57 10.98 2.56 0.66
CA VAL A 57 9.76 3.36 0.81
C VAL A 57 8.88 3.18 -0.44
N GLN A 58 7.58 3.06 -0.24
CA GLN A 58 6.57 3.01 -1.29
C GLN A 58 5.41 3.93 -0.93
N LEU A 59 4.91 4.65 -1.92
CA LEU A 59 3.73 5.49 -1.84
C LEU A 59 2.73 5.05 -2.90
N ALA A 60 1.44 5.18 -2.59
CA ALA A 60 0.34 4.90 -3.48
C ALA A 60 -0.76 5.96 -3.31
N TYR A 61 -1.40 6.34 -4.41
CA TYR A 61 -2.57 7.20 -4.40
C TYR A 61 -3.54 6.79 -5.51
N GLU A 62 -4.82 6.83 -5.21
CA GLU A 62 -5.89 6.53 -6.17
C GLU A 62 -6.89 7.69 -6.28
N ASP A 63 -7.61 7.72 -7.40
CA ASP A 63 -8.58 8.76 -7.74
C ASP A 63 -9.71 8.91 -6.71
N ALA A 64 -10.15 7.81 -6.10
CA ALA A 64 -11.11 7.83 -5.00
C ALA A 64 -10.60 8.52 -3.71
N GLY A 65 -9.33 8.92 -3.65
CA GLY A 65 -8.77 9.68 -2.53
C GLY A 65 -8.07 8.82 -1.47
N THR A 66 -7.87 7.53 -1.71
CA THR A 66 -7.06 6.70 -0.79
C THR A 66 -5.57 6.97 -1.00
N PHE A 67 -4.88 7.29 0.07
CA PHE A 67 -3.43 7.41 0.14
C PHE A 67 -2.85 6.29 0.98
N ALA A 68 -1.76 5.66 0.52
CA ALA A 68 -1.00 4.71 1.32
C ALA A 68 0.50 4.97 1.23
N ALA A 69 1.19 4.81 2.35
CA ALA A 69 2.63 4.95 2.47
C ALA A 69 3.19 3.81 3.32
N THR A 70 4.22 3.14 2.82
CA THR A 70 4.89 2.04 3.50
C THR A 70 6.39 2.27 3.52
N ALA A 71 7.04 2.03 4.65
CA ALA A 71 8.48 2.06 4.79
C ALA A 71 8.98 0.83 5.54
N ASN A 72 10.11 0.25 5.10
CA ASN A 72 10.72 -0.89 5.76
C ASN A 72 12.25 -0.86 5.68
N VAL A 73 12.89 -1.65 6.53
CA VAL A 73 14.35 -1.87 6.51
C VAL A 73 14.61 -3.35 6.42
N ALA A 74 15.14 -3.84 5.31
CA ALA A 74 15.66 -5.20 5.23
C ALA A 74 17.07 -5.23 5.83
N TYR A 75 17.22 -5.87 6.99
CA TYR A 75 18.49 -5.99 7.72
C TYR A 75 18.99 -7.43 7.76
N GLU A 76 20.09 -7.70 7.08
CA GLU A 76 20.77 -8.99 7.12
C GLU A 76 21.65 -9.10 8.37
N LEU A 77 21.12 -9.78 9.40
CA LEU A 77 21.79 -9.91 10.70
C LEU A 77 23.06 -10.76 10.56
N VAL A 78 22.90 -11.94 9.95
CA VAL A 78 23.97 -12.88 9.58
C VAL A 78 23.72 -13.38 8.15
N PRO A 79 24.76 -13.88 7.44
CA PRO A 79 24.60 -14.37 6.08
C PRO A 79 23.42 -15.33 5.91
N GLY A 80 22.47 -14.95 5.06
CA GLY A 80 21.25 -15.72 4.78
C GLY A 80 20.14 -15.59 5.81
N PHE A 81 20.22 -14.68 6.80
CA PHE A 81 19.11 -14.38 7.73
C PHE A 81 18.81 -12.88 7.77
N THR A 82 17.61 -12.53 7.30
CA THR A 82 17.14 -11.15 7.18
C THR A 82 15.93 -10.91 8.06
N ILE A 83 15.96 -9.80 8.79
CA ILE A 83 14.83 -9.27 9.56
C ILE A 83 14.36 -7.99 8.89
N THR A 84 13.07 -7.89 8.63
CA THR A 84 12.46 -6.75 7.95
C THR A 84 11.31 -6.17 8.78
N PRO A 85 11.57 -5.19 9.67
CA PRO A 85 10.52 -4.33 10.21
C PRO A 85 9.92 -3.45 9.11
N GLU A 86 8.60 -3.30 9.15
CA GLU A 86 7.79 -2.53 8.21
C GLU A 86 6.69 -1.76 8.95
N VAL A 87 6.46 -0.52 8.52
CA VAL A 87 5.34 0.31 8.95
C VAL A 87 4.60 0.83 7.73
N SER A 88 3.27 0.79 7.79
CA SER A 88 2.38 1.30 6.76
C SER A 88 1.38 2.26 7.38
N TYR A 89 1.05 3.31 6.62
CA TYR A 89 -0.02 4.26 6.89
C TYR A 89 -0.98 4.27 5.70
N THR A 90 -2.28 4.28 5.97
CA THR A 90 -3.32 4.43 4.95
C THR A 90 -4.33 5.44 5.43
N LYS A 91 -4.72 6.35 4.54
CA LYS A 91 -5.80 7.32 4.74
C LYS A 91 -6.82 7.17 3.63
N TRP A 92 -8.10 7.17 3.98
CA TRP A 92 -9.19 7.09 3.02
C TRP A 92 -9.95 8.42 3.01
N ASP A 93 -10.13 9.01 1.83
CA ASP A 93 -10.95 10.22 1.61
C ASP A 93 -12.05 9.98 0.56
N ASP A 94 -12.47 8.71 0.42
CA ASP A 94 -13.58 8.31 -0.44
C ASP A 94 -14.91 8.66 0.23
N LYS A 95 -15.50 9.78 -0.19
CA LYS A 95 -16.77 10.34 0.33
C LYS A 95 -17.97 9.39 0.31
N ARG A 96 -17.90 8.28 -0.44
CA ARG A 96 -18.99 7.30 -0.53
C ARG A 96 -18.75 6.08 0.37
N SER A 97 -17.59 6.00 1.00
CA SER A 97 -17.18 4.93 1.90
C SER A 97 -17.39 5.30 3.36
N VAL A 98 -17.67 4.32 4.21
CA VAL A 98 -17.65 4.46 5.67
C VAL A 98 -16.28 4.89 6.21
N LEU A 99 -15.23 4.65 5.44
CA LEU A 99 -13.86 5.01 5.81
C LEU A 99 -13.51 6.47 5.46
N ASP A 100 -14.44 7.27 4.94
CA ASP A 100 -14.16 8.69 4.62
C ASP A 100 -13.59 9.45 5.83
N GLY A 101 -12.43 10.07 5.62
CA GLY A 101 -11.67 10.79 6.64
C GLY A 101 -10.98 9.92 7.69
N GLN A 102 -11.09 8.59 7.61
CA GLN A 102 -10.42 7.67 8.53
C GLN A 102 -8.98 7.39 8.10
N ASP A 103 -8.17 6.95 9.06
CA ASP A 103 -6.82 6.46 8.81
C ASP A 103 -6.47 5.22 9.64
N ALA A 104 -5.41 4.55 9.22
CA ALA A 104 -4.90 3.35 9.88
C ALA A 104 -3.38 3.26 9.81
N PHE A 105 -2.80 2.69 10.85
CA PHE A 105 -1.40 2.28 10.90
C PHE A 105 -1.29 0.77 11.01
N GLN A 106 -0.32 0.19 10.31
CA GLN A 106 0.01 -1.23 10.38
C GLN A 106 1.51 -1.38 10.64
N GLY A 107 1.87 -2.30 11.54
CA GLY A 107 3.25 -2.73 11.76
C GLY A 107 3.41 -4.21 11.47
N MET A 108 4.50 -4.59 10.83
CA MET A 108 4.88 -5.99 10.59
C MET A 108 6.38 -6.18 10.83
N ILE A 109 6.77 -7.36 11.33
CA ILE A 109 8.16 -7.80 11.32
C ILE A 109 8.23 -9.13 10.59
N ARG A 110 9.02 -9.19 9.51
CA ARG A 110 9.25 -10.41 8.73
C ARG A 110 10.61 -10.99 9.06
N PHE A 111 10.67 -12.31 9.19
CA PHE A 111 11.90 -13.09 9.32
C PHE A 111 12.06 -13.97 8.09
N GLN A 112 13.21 -13.93 7.43
CA GLN A 112 13.52 -14.74 6.26
C GLN A 112 14.88 -15.41 6.42
N ARG A 113 14.92 -16.74 6.25
CA ARG A 113 16.15 -17.54 6.21
C ARG A 113 16.30 -18.20 4.84
N SER A 114 17.46 -18.03 4.24
CA SER A 114 17.88 -18.80 3.05
C SER A 114 18.83 -19.91 3.49
N PHE A 115 18.67 -21.11 2.92
CA PHE A 115 19.45 -22.32 3.21
C PHE A 115 20.36 -22.67 2.04
#